data_AF-A0A961HJ32-F1
#
_entry.id   AF-A0A961HJ32-F1
#
_cell.length_a   1.000
_cell.length_b   1.000
_cell.length_c   1.000
_cell.angle_alpha   90.00
_cell.angle_beta   90.00
_cell.angle_gamma   90.00
#
_symmetry.space_group_name_H-M   'P 1'
#
loop_
_entity.id
_entity.type
_entity.pdbx_description
1 polymer ?
#
loop_
_entity_poly.entity_id
_entity_poly.type
_entity_poly.pdbx_seq_one_letter_code
_entity_poly.pdbx_strand_id
1 'polypeptide(L)'
;MIPATRFRAGRRSVPSGEDAEFIGSAAASATSVTLPEHQAGDFLLIVALTTFASSGSVQPTLPAGWTQVRADTGGISSYGKATIGYRIAASGAEASGTWTNANTVIAVVCRGVTGIGATSYANAGNVGATPLARAAATVNASSLVLQ
;
A
#
# COMPACT_ATOMS: atom_id res chain seq x y z
N MET A 1 -48.07 -21.40 15.84
CA MET A 1 -47.82 -21.28 14.39
C MET A 1 -47.04 -19.99 14.17
N ILE A 2 -45.72 -20.07 13.99
CA ILE A 2 -44.85 -18.90 13.79
C ILE A 2 -44.54 -18.81 12.28
N PRO A 3 -44.75 -17.68 11.60
CA PRO A 3 -44.51 -17.60 10.16
C PRO A 3 -43.00 -17.51 9.90
N ALA A 4 -42.53 -18.30 8.92
CA ALA A 4 -41.14 -18.33 8.51
C ALA A 4 -40.80 -17.12 7.65
N THR A 5 -40.19 -16.09 8.23
CA THR A 5 -39.58 -14.98 7.49
C THR A 5 -38.35 -15.53 6.76
N ARG A 6 -38.48 -15.74 5.45
CA ARG A 6 -37.37 -16.16 4.60
C ARG A 6 -36.29 -15.09 4.63
N PHE A 7 -35.18 -15.37 5.31
CA PHE A 7 -33.96 -14.57 5.19
C PHE A 7 -33.44 -14.76 3.76
N ARG A 8 -33.77 -13.84 2.86
CA ARG A 8 -33.15 -13.81 1.53
C ARG A 8 -31.72 -13.35 1.76
N ALA A 9 -30.79 -14.30 1.79
CA ALA A 9 -29.37 -14.00 1.62
C ALA A 9 -29.18 -13.47 0.18
N GLY A 10 -29.58 -12.23 -0.05
CA GLY A 10 -29.06 -11.48 -1.18
C GLY A 10 -27.57 -11.39 -0.94
N ARG A 11 -26.77 -12.05 -1.78
CA ARG A 11 -25.38 -11.62 -1.95
C ARG A 11 -25.50 -10.14 -2.31
N ARG A 12 -25.19 -9.26 -1.35
CA ARG A 12 -25.10 -7.83 -1.60
C ARG A 12 -24.11 -7.75 -2.76
N SER A 13 -24.60 -7.47 -3.96
CA SER A 13 -23.77 -7.04 -5.06
C SER A 13 -23.20 -5.73 -4.56
N VAL A 14 -22.02 -5.79 -3.97
CA VAL A 14 -21.29 -4.61 -3.56
C VAL A 14 -21.14 -3.80 -4.85
N PRO A 15 -21.68 -2.57 -4.91
CA PRO A 15 -21.46 -1.72 -6.07
C PRO A 15 -19.94 -1.64 -6.27
N SER A 16 -19.49 -1.68 -7.51
CA SER A 16 -18.11 -1.89 -7.97
C SER A 16 -17.10 -0.80 -7.56
N GLY A 17 -17.10 -0.40 -6.29
CA GLY A 17 -16.27 0.64 -5.69
C GLY A 17 -15.75 0.29 -4.29
N GLU A 18 -15.93 -0.95 -3.82
CA GLU A 18 -15.38 -1.41 -2.52
C GLU A 18 -14.40 -2.59 -2.63
N ASP A 19 -14.18 -3.11 -3.86
CA ASP A 19 -13.16 -4.12 -4.14
C ASP A 19 -11.89 -3.45 -4.67
N ALA A 20 -10.74 -3.84 -4.12
CA ALA A 20 -9.45 -3.38 -4.61
C ALA A 20 -9.16 -3.95 -6.02
N GLU A 21 -8.96 -3.09 -7.00
CA GLU A 21 -8.62 -3.46 -8.38
C GLU A 21 -7.16 -3.12 -8.67
N PHE A 22 -6.42 -4.05 -9.28
CA PHE A 22 -5.07 -3.79 -9.78
C PHE A 22 -5.15 -3.14 -11.16
N ILE A 23 -4.58 -1.93 -11.29
CA ILE A 23 -4.60 -1.17 -12.54
C ILE A 23 -3.33 -1.43 -13.35
N GLY A 24 -2.18 -1.48 -12.69
CA GLY A 24 -0.92 -1.76 -13.35
C GLY A 24 0.30 -1.63 -12.47
N SER A 25 1.44 -2.02 -13.02
CA SER A 25 2.75 -1.84 -12.40
C SER A 25 3.80 -1.47 -13.44
N ALA A 26 4.83 -0.76 -12.99
CA ALA A 26 5.97 -0.38 -13.81
C ALA A 26 7.24 -0.44 -12.96
N ALA A 27 8.38 -0.68 -13.60
CA ALA A 27 9.68 -0.64 -12.94
C ALA A 27 10.72 0.00 -13.84
N ALA A 28 11.68 0.71 -13.24
CA ALA A 28 12.82 1.28 -13.94
C ALA A 28 14.09 1.14 -13.10
N SER A 29 15.20 0.83 -13.77
CA SER A 29 16.55 0.93 -13.20
C SER A 29 17.00 2.40 -13.24
N ALA A 30 16.34 3.23 -12.44
CA ALA A 30 16.52 4.69 -12.37
C ALA A 30 16.07 5.22 -11.00
N THR A 31 16.08 6.55 -10.83
CA THR A 31 15.55 7.24 -9.63
C THR A 31 14.08 7.61 -9.73
N SER A 32 13.42 7.30 -10.85
CA SER A 32 12.01 7.58 -11.12
C SER A 32 11.46 6.55 -12.10
N VAL A 33 10.14 6.45 -12.19
CA VAL A 33 9.45 5.54 -13.12
C VAL A 33 8.21 6.23 -13.65
N THR A 34 7.91 6.03 -14.94
CA THR A 34 6.60 6.41 -15.48
C THR A 34 5.52 5.58 -14.80
N LEU A 35 4.58 6.25 -14.14
CA LEU A 35 3.47 5.55 -13.49
C LEU A 35 2.57 4.91 -14.56
N PRO A 36 2.04 3.70 -14.32
CA PRO A 36 0.92 3.17 -15.10
C PRO A 36 -0.22 4.18 -15.20
N GLU A 37 -1.10 4.00 -16.18
CA GLU A 37 -2.32 4.80 -16.30
C GLU A 37 -3.09 4.77 -14.97
N HIS A 38 -3.48 5.94 -14.49
CA HIS A 38 -4.16 6.12 -13.21
C HIS A 38 -5.08 7.34 -13.30
N GLN A 39 -5.97 7.47 -12.33
CA GLN A 39 -6.89 8.60 -12.21
C GLN A 39 -6.97 9.11 -10.78
N ALA A 40 -7.66 10.24 -10.58
CA ALA A 40 -7.93 10.76 -9.26
C ALA A 40 -8.59 9.70 -8.36
N GLY A 41 -8.06 9.53 -7.14
CA GLY A 41 -8.51 8.54 -6.17
C GLY A 41 -7.80 7.19 -6.23
N ASP A 42 -6.98 6.93 -7.26
CA ASP A 42 -6.18 5.70 -7.31
C ASP A 42 -5.07 5.72 -6.26
N PHE A 43 -4.78 4.56 -5.69
CA PHE A 43 -3.68 4.32 -4.77
C PHE A 43 -2.40 4.02 -5.54
N LEU A 44 -1.41 4.89 -5.36
CA LEU A 44 -0.08 4.77 -5.94
C LEU A 44 0.87 4.29 -4.85
N LEU A 45 1.50 3.13 -5.04
CA LEU A 45 2.56 2.61 -4.18
C LEU A 45 3.88 2.63 -4.93
N ILE A 46 4.94 3.08 -4.27
CA ILE A 46 6.30 2.96 -4.79
C ILE A 46 7.19 2.24 -3.79
N VAL A 47 8.02 1.35 -4.33
CA VAL A 47 9.18 0.75 -3.66
C VAL A 47 10.42 1.26 -4.37
N ALA A 48 11.20 2.09 -3.69
CA ALA A 48 12.49 2.57 -4.16
C ALA A 48 13.62 1.81 -3.48
N LEU A 49 14.60 1.36 -4.27
CA LEU A 49 15.65 0.45 -3.83
C LEU A 49 17.03 0.97 -4.24
N THR A 50 18.03 0.65 -3.41
CA THR A 50 19.41 0.50 -3.87
C THR A 50 19.69 -0.98 -4.09
N THR A 51 19.74 -1.46 -5.33
CA THR A 51 20.15 -2.83 -5.61
C THR A 51 21.65 -3.00 -5.35
N PHE A 52 22.02 -3.95 -4.47
CA PHE A 52 23.36 -4.54 -4.27
C PHE A 52 24.59 -3.61 -4.36
N ALA A 53 24.45 -2.31 -4.07
CA ALA A 53 25.48 -1.33 -4.43
C ALA A 53 26.71 -1.36 -3.49
N SER A 54 26.52 -1.73 -2.22
CA SER A 54 27.53 -2.05 -1.20
C SER A 54 26.93 -1.85 0.20
N SER A 55 27.62 -2.33 1.24
CA SER A 55 27.32 -2.09 2.66
C SER A 55 27.20 -0.60 3.03
N GLY A 56 27.77 0.32 2.23
CA GLY A 56 27.75 1.77 2.45
C GLY A 56 26.67 2.55 1.70
N SER A 57 25.74 1.88 1.02
CA SER A 57 24.71 2.56 0.22
C SER A 57 23.79 3.41 1.08
N VAL A 58 23.55 4.65 0.66
CA VAL A 58 22.61 5.56 1.32
C VAL A 58 21.18 5.14 0.97
N GLN A 59 20.30 5.22 1.96
CA GLN A 59 18.88 4.91 1.78
C GLN A 59 18.19 5.85 0.79
N PRO A 60 17.28 5.33 -0.07
CA PRO A 60 16.43 6.17 -0.91
C PRO A 60 15.61 7.20 -0.12
N THR A 61 15.51 8.43 -0.60
CA THR A 61 14.69 9.46 0.07
C THR A 61 13.28 9.50 -0.50
N LEU A 62 12.29 9.72 0.37
CA LEU A 62 10.91 9.95 -0.04
C LEU A 62 10.77 11.30 -0.77
N PRO A 63 10.18 11.34 -1.98
CA PRO A 63 9.86 12.60 -2.65
C PRO A 63 8.75 13.37 -1.91
N ALA A 64 8.73 14.69 -2.03
CA ALA A 64 7.66 15.52 -1.47
C ALA A 64 6.27 15.11 -2.00
N GLY A 65 5.25 15.21 -1.16
CA GLY A 65 3.87 14.84 -1.50
C GLY A 65 3.54 13.36 -1.38
N TRP A 66 4.53 12.50 -1.11
CA TRP A 66 4.32 11.10 -0.78
C TRP A 66 4.22 10.89 0.73
N THR A 67 3.49 9.87 1.14
CA THR A 67 3.43 9.42 2.54
C THR A 67 4.38 8.24 2.72
N GLN A 68 5.29 8.33 3.69
CA GLN A 68 6.21 7.23 3.98
C GLN A 68 5.49 6.06 4.64
N VAL A 69 5.68 4.87 4.10
CA VAL A 69 5.28 3.61 4.73
C VAL A 69 6.44 3.07 5.55
N ARG A 70 7.62 3.03 4.93
CA ARG A 70 8.80 2.43 5.53
C ARG A 70 10.07 3.02 4.92
N ALA A 71 11.12 3.02 5.73
CA ALA A 71 12.47 3.37 5.33
C ALA A 71 13.42 2.37 6.00
N ASP A 72 13.94 1.42 5.22
CA ASP A 72 14.92 0.41 5.64
C ASP A 72 16.35 0.76 5.25
N THR A 73 17.15 1.11 6.26
CA THR A 73 18.59 1.33 6.14
C THR A 73 19.40 0.05 6.31
N GLY A 74 18.79 -1.04 6.80
CA GLY A 74 19.49 -2.28 7.13
C GLY A 74 20.64 -2.09 8.14
N GLY A 75 21.36 -3.16 8.44
CA GLY A 75 22.61 -3.10 9.21
C GLY A 75 23.81 -2.81 8.31
N ILE A 76 25.00 -2.67 8.92
CA ILE A 76 26.29 -2.46 8.23
C ILE A 76 26.57 -3.55 7.17
N SER A 77 25.99 -4.74 7.30
CA SER A 77 26.16 -5.85 6.37
C SER A 77 24.94 -6.11 5.47
N SER A 78 23.93 -5.24 5.50
CA SER A 78 22.73 -5.39 4.67
C SER A 78 22.97 -4.86 3.25
N TYR A 79 22.90 -5.78 2.30
CA TYR A 79 22.91 -5.48 0.87
C TYR A 79 21.53 -4.97 0.45
N GLY A 80 21.51 -3.69 0.05
CA GLY A 80 20.33 -3.00 -0.44
C GLY A 80 19.49 -2.32 0.64
N LYS A 81 19.09 -1.09 0.34
CA LYS A 81 18.25 -0.21 1.17
C LYS A 81 16.93 0.02 0.45
N ALA A 82 15.85 0.17 1.20
CA ALA A 82 14.53 0.39 0.63
C ALA A 82 13.83 1.58 1.28
N THR A 83 13.07 2.32 0.49
CA THR A 83 12.06 3.25 1.00
C THR A 83 10.77 2.99 0.26
N ILE A 84 9.70 2.81 1.02
CA ILE A 84 8.36 2.52 0.51
C ILE A 84 7.50 3.72 0.85
N GLY A 85 6.80 4.26 -0.13
CA GLY A 85 5.84 5.33 0.06
C GLY A 85 4.60 5.13 -0.79
N TYR A 86 3.52 5.78 -0.39
CA TYR A 86 2.29 5.80 -1.16
C TYR A 86 1.73 7.21 -1.32
N ARG A 87 0.82 7.36 -2.27
CA ARG A 87 0.02 8.56 -2.47
C ARG A 87 -1.35 8.17 -3.03
N ILE A 88 -2.40 8.88 -2.60
CA ILE A 88 -3.68 8.87 -3.31
C ILE A 88 -3.58 9.91 -4.42
N ALA A 89 -3.74 9.47 -5.67
CA ALA A 89 -3.63 10.32 -6.83
C ALA A 89 -4.68 11.45 -6.77
N ALA A 90 -4.27 12.70 -6.99
CA ALA A 90 -5.19 13.82 -7.10
C ALA A 90 -5.73 13.96 -8.53
N SER A 91 -5.01 13.40 -9.50
CA SER A 91 -5.32 13.43 -10.94
C SER A 91 -4.76 12.19 -11.65
N GLY A 92 -4.98 12.07 -12.96
CA GLY A 92 -4.32 11.06 -13.80
C GLY A 92 -2.95 11.47 -14.34
N ALA A 93 -2.38 12.56 -13.83
CA ALA A 93 -1.13 13.15 -14.30
C ALA A 93 -0.04 13.14 -13.22
N GLU A 94 -0.17 12.27 -12.23
CA GLU A 94 0.81 12.16 -11.16
C GLU A 94 2.15 11.66 -11.67
N ALA A 95 3.22 12.22 -11.10
CA ALA A 95 4.58 11.73 -11.30
C ALA A 95 5.04 10.88 -10.11
N SER A 96 5.92 9.92 -10.36
CA SER A 96 6.59 9.15 -9.29
C SER A 96 7.44 10.03 -8.37
N GLY A 97 7.87 11.19 -8.87
CA GLY A 97 8.94 11.99 -8.28
C GLY A 97 10.32 11.33 -8.40
N THR A 98 11.33 12.02 -7.90
CA THR A 98 12.72 11.54 -7.83
C THR A 98 13.00 10.96 -6.44
N TRP A 99 13.25 9.66 -6.39
CA TRP A 99 13.66 8.94 -5.19
C TRP A 99 15.18 8.99 -5.07
N THR A 100 15.70 10.08 -4.50
CA THR A 100 17.16 10.30 -4.38
C THR A 100 17.82 9.11 -3.73
N ASN A 101 19.02 8.74 -4.18
CA ASN A 101 19.77 7.54 -3.79
C ASN A 101 19.17 6.20 -4.24
N ALA A 102 18.00 6.16 -4.90
CA ALA A 102 17.53 4.93 -5.54
C ALA A 102 18.29 4.65 -6.84
N ASN A 103 18.43 3.38 -7.19
CA ASN A 103 18.86 2.93 -8.52
C ASN A 103 17.82 1.99 -9.17
N THR A 104 16.76 1.66 -8.45
CA THR A 104 15.61 0.92 -8.95
C THR A 104 14.36 1.48 -8.28
N VAL A 105 13.33 1.80 -9.08
CA VAL A 105 12.02 2.24 -8.61
C VAL A 105 10.95 1.37 -9.23
N ILE A 106 10.06 0.86 -8.39
CA ILE A 106 8.92 0.02 -8.77
C ILE A 106 7.65 0.73 -8.33
N ALA A 107 6.68 0.87 -9.24
CA ALA A 107 5.37 1.45 -8.98
C ALA A 107 4.27 0.41 -9.14
N VAL A 108 3.24 0.52 -8.29
CA VAL A 108 2.00 -0.26 -8.34
C VAL A 108 0.83 0.71 -8.22
N VAL A 109 -0.18 0.55 -9.07
CA VAL A 109 -1.41 1.34 -9.07
C VAL A 109 -2.59 0.42 -8.77
N CYS A 110 -3.37 0.76 -7.75
CA CYS A 110 -4.61 0.08 -7.41
C CYS A 110 -5.76 1.08 -7.30
N ARG A 111 -6.97 0.64 -7.64
CA ARG A 111 -8.22 1.40 -7.45
C ARG A 111 -9.04 0.81 -6.31
N GLY A 112 -9.83 1.65 -5.64
CA GLY A 112 -10.64 1.23 -4.49
C GLY A 112 -9.83 1.01 -3.21
N VAL A 113 -8.55 1.39 -3.18
CA VAL A 113 -7.67 1.32 -2.00
C VAL A 113 -7.49 2.72 -1.42
N THR A 114 -7.78 2.92 -0.15
CA THR A 114 -7.73 4.24 0.51
C THR A 114 -6.49 4.46 1.36
N GLY A 115 -5.66 3.44 1.52
CA GLY A 115 -4.43 3.52 2.31
C GLY A 115 -3.91 2.15 2.71
N ILE A 116 -2.85 2.15 3.52
CA ILE A 116 -2.27 0.92 4.09
C ILE A 116 -2.81 0.72 5.50
N GLY A 117 -3.67 -0.28 5.67
CA GLY A 117 -4.34 -0.57 6.96
C GLY A 117 -3.54 -1.45 7.92
N ALA A 118 -2.43 -2.05 7.49
CA ALA A 118 -1.63 -2.98 8.28
C ALA A 118 -0.14 -2.93 7.88
N THR A 119 0.75 -2.79 8.87
CA THR A 119 2.20 -2.64 8.66
C THR A 119 3.01 -3.61 9.54
N SER A 120 2.83 -4.92 9.39
CA SER A 120 3.78 -5.90 9.96
C SER A 120 4.91 -6.15 8.98
N TYR A 121 6.10 -6.42 9.51
CA TYR A 121 7.20 -6.95 8.73
C TYR A 121 7.95 -8.01 9.53
N ALA A 122 8.37 -9.07 8.86
CA ALA A 122 9.38 -9.97 9.40
C ALA A 122 10.75 -9.43 8.98
N ASN A 123 11.50 -8.84 9.93
CA ASN A 123 12.94 -8.65 9.73
C ASN A 123 13.64 -9.98 10.05
N ALA A 124 14.64 -10.37 9.26
CA ALA A 124 15.43 -11.59 9.50
C ALA A 124 16.11 -11.62 10.90
N GLY A 125 16.20 -10.48 11.60
CA GLY A 125 16.68 -10.37 12.98
C GLY A 125 15.60 -10.52 14.09
N ASN A 126 14.32 -10.64 13.75
CA ASN A 126 13.22 -10.77 14.73
C ASN A 126 12.45 -12.07 14.51
N VAL A 127 13.01 -13.18 15.01
CA VAL A 127 12.27 -14.42 15.27
C VAL A 127 11.31 -14.15 16.44
N GLY A 128 10.20 -13.46 16.19
CA GLY A 128 9.26 -13.05 17.23
C GLY A 128 8.28 -11.93 16.88
N ALA A 129 8.29 -11.38 15.66
CA ALA A 129 7.26 -10.42 15.26
C ALA A 129 5.88 -11.10 15.23
N THR A 130 4.93 -10.57 15.99
CA THR A 130 3.54 -11.04 15.99
C THR A 130 2.92 -10.84 14.60
N PRO A 131 2.19 -11.83 14.06
CA PRO A 131 1.43 -11.65 12.83
C PRO A 131 0.42 -10.51 12.95
N LEU A 132 0.06 -9.89 11.82
CA LEU A 132 -0.98 -8.86 11.76
C LEU A 132 -2.28 -9.35 12.38
N ALA A 133 -2.76 -8.65 13.41
CA ALA A 133 -4.18 -8.59 13.66
C ALA A 133 -4.80 -7.70 12.58
N ARG A 134 -5.72 -8.24 11.77
CA ARG A 134 -6.64 -7.42 10.97
C ARG A 134 -7.34 -6.46 11.94
N ALA A 135 -7.41 -5.17 11.64
CA ALA A 135 -8.27 -4.26 12.39
C ALA A 135 -9.68 -4.86 12.39
N ALA A 136 -10.15 -5.34 13.55
CA ALA A 136 -11.52 -5.79 13.69
C ALA A 136 -12.37 -4.54 13.45
N ALA A 137 -13.13 -4.51 12.36
CA ALA A 137 -14.20 -3.55 12.21
C ALA A 137 -15.18 -3.81 13.33
N THR A 138 -15.15 -3.00 14.39
CA THR A 138 -16.15 -3.03 15.44
C THR A 138 -17.42 -2.40 14.87
N VAL A 139 -18.37 -3.22 14.45
CA VAL A 139 -19.73 -2.75 14.16
C VAL A 139 -20.37 -2.41 15.49
N ASN A 140 -20.36 -1.12 15.85
CA ASN A 140 -21.14 -0.65 16.97
C ASN A 140 -22.61 -0.56 16.51
N ALA A 141 -23.37 -1.63 16.72
CA ALA A 141 -24.81 -1.62 16.47
C ALA A 141 -25.52 -0.83 17.58
N SER A 142 -25.30 0.49 17.63
CA SER A 142 -26.07 1.40 18.47
C SER A 142 -27.18 2.05 17.65
N SER A 143 -28.20 1.25 17.32
CA SER A 143 -29.62 1.63 17.18
C SER A 143 -30.35 0.59 16.31
N LEU A 144 -30.92 -0.41 16.97
CA LEU A 144 -32.19 -0.98 16.51
C LEU A 144 -33.13 -1.01 17.73
N VAL A 145 -33.60 0.17 18.13
CA VAL A 145 -34.75 0.23 19.03
C VAL A 145 -35.97 -0.13 18.17
N LEU A 146 -36.46 -1.35 18.32
CA LEU A 146 -37.77 -1.73 17.82
C LEU A 146 -38.80 -0.99 18.70
N GLN A 147 -39.51 -0.02 18.13
CA GLN A 147 -40.80 0.43 18.65
C GLN A 147 -41.88 -0.59 18.29
#